data_AF-A0A226EP74-F1
#
_entry.id   AF-A0A226EP74-F1
#
_cell.length_a   1.000
_cell.length_b   1.000
_cell.length_c   1.000
_cell.angle_alpha   90.00
_cell.angle_beta   90.00
_cell.angle_gamma   90.00
#
_symmetry.space_group_name_H-M   'P 1'
#
loop_
_entity.id
_entity.type
_entity.pdbx_description
1 polymer ?
#
loop_
_entity_poly.entity_id
_entity_poly.type
_entity_poly.pdbx_seq_one_letter_code
_entity_poly.pdbx_strand_id
1 'polypeptide(L)'
;MSELTPEVKGQIATMEATLAEAEKFFKPLEQVEYEGVTGDLESEDRARYDLTVLYAVNSLFWMLKRSCGEDPQNHGVKGEMDRIKERMLRLKEIQDKVNMPRVNKGAAERIVRHELNLHKNVKKRLKPPREENWENEKKEAAAEQTGNITDRELRTRL
;
A
#
# COMPACT_ATOMS: atom_id res chain seq x y z
N MET A 1 -36.19 37.41 31.53
CA MET A 1 -35.48 36.62 30.50
C MET A 1 -34.53 37.59 29.81
N SER A 2 -33.32 37.70 30.35
CA SER A 2 -32.31 38.68 29.93
C SER A 2 -31.90 38.43 28.48
N GLU A 3 -31.76 39.52 27.74
CA GLU A 3 -31.54 39.57 26.31
C GLU A 3 -30.29 38.77 25.90
N LEU A 4 -30.49 37.81 25.00
CA LEU A 4 -29.39 37.11 24.32
C LEU A 4 -28.45 38.16 23.69
N THR A 5 -27.14 38.00 23.87
CA THR A 5 -26.14 38.90 23.27
C THR A 5 -26.30 38.90 21.74
N PRO A 6 -25.99 40.02 21.06
CA PRO A 6 -26.09 40.07 19.59
C PRO A 6 -25.22 39.01 18.90
N GLU A 7 -24.10 38.63 19.52
CA GLU A 7 -23.22 37.57 19.04
C GLU A 7 -23.93 36.20 19.04
N VAL A 8 -24.57 35.83 20.14
CA VAL A 8 -25.30 34.54 20.24
C VAL A 8 -26.50 34.54 19.27
N LYS A 9 -27.19 35.68 19.10
CA LYS A 9 -28.26 35.81 18.09
C LYS A 9 -27.73 35.57 16.67
N GLY A 10 -26.55 36.12 16.34
CA GLY A 10 -25.90 35.89 15.06
C GLY A 10 -25.50 34.42 14.84
N GLN A 11 -25.00 33.75 15.88
CA GLN A 11 -24.67 32.32 15.82
C GLN A 11 -25.90 31.44 15.59
N ILE A 12 -27.02 31.75 16.25
CA ILE A 12 -28.29 31.04 16.05
C ILE A 12 -28.81 31.24 14.63
N ALA A 13 -28.83 32.48 14.12
CA ALA A 13 -29.26 32.75 12.75
C ALA A 13 -28.37 32.03 11.71
N THR A 14 -27.06 31.96 11.97
CA THR A 14 -26.14 31.18 11.12
C THR A 14 -26.48 29.69 11.17
N MET A 15 -26.71 29.16 12.37
CA MET A 15 -27.08 27.75 12.56
C MET A 15 -28.39 27.42 11.82
N GLU A 16 -29.43 28.23 11.96
CA GLU A 16 -30.71 28.06 11.25
C GLU A 16 -30.53 28.07 9.72
N ALA A 17 -29.74 29.00 9.19
CA ALA A 17 -29.46 29.06 7.76
C ALA A 17 -28.74 27.80 7.26
N THR A 18 -27.73 27.34 8.00
CA THR A 18 -26.98 26.11 7.65
C THR A 18 -27.85 24.85 7.76
N LEU A 19 -28.77 24.79 8.73
CA LEU A 19 -29.71 23.69 8.88
C LEU A 19 -30.72 23.64 7.72
N ALA A 20 -31.23 24.80 7.30
CA ALA A 20 -32.13 24.90 6.16
C ALA A 20 -31.43 24.50 4.84
N GLU A 21 -30.13 24.77 4.72
CA GLU A 21 -29.33 24.28 3.60
C GLU A 21 -29.10 22.76 3.68
N ALA A 22 -28.75 22.24 4.86
CA ALA A 22 -28.58 20.80 5.09
C ALA A 22 -29.85 20.00 4.75
N GLU A 23 -31.03 20.49 5.14
CA GLU A 23 -32.33 19.86 4.86
C GLU A 23 -32.55 19.61 3.36
N LYS A 24 -32.05 20.49 2.48
CA LYS A 24 -32.15 20.32 1.02
C LYS A 24 -31.43 19.06 0.53
N PHE A 25 -30.36 18.63 1.21
CA PHE A 25 -29.63 17.40 0.86
C PHE A 25 -30.35 16.14 1.34
N PHE A 26 -31.13 16.22 2.42
CA PHE A 26 -31.88 15.08 2.96
C PHE A 26 -33.23 14.87 2.28
N LYS A 27 -33.88 15.93 1.76
CA LYS A 27 -35.16 15.80 1.04
C LYS A 27 -35.19 14.74 -0.06
N PRO A 28 -34.17 14.63 -0.93
CA PRO A 28 -34.11 13.55 -1.91
C PRO A 28 -34.04 12.16 -1.26
N LEU A 29 -33.33 12.03 -0.13
CA LEU A 29 -33.19 10.74 0.58
C LEU A 29 -34.52 10.27 1.20
N GLU A 30 -35.42 11.18 1.55
CA GLU A 30 -36.76 10.84 2.08
C GLU A 30 -37.70 10.29 1.01
N GLN A 31 -37.48 10.65 -0.26
CA GLN A 31 -38.37 10.33 -1.37
C GLN A 31 -38.02 9.02 -2.08
N VAL A 32 -36.82 8.49 -1.86
CA VAL A 32 -36.32 7.32 -2.58
C VAL A 32 -36.21 6.13 -1.64
N GLU A 33 -36.71 4.98 -2.10
CA GLU A 33 -36.59 3.72 -1.39
C GLU A 33 -35.16 3.19 -1.45
N TYR A 34 -34.70 2.60 -0.35
CA TYR A 34 -33.34 2.06 -0.22
C TYR A 34 -32.98 1.09 -1.36
N GLU A 35 -33.89 0.18 -1.68
CA GLU A 35 -33.69 -0.84 -2.72
C GLU A 35 -33.63 -0.21 -4.12
N GLY A 36 -34.36 0.88 -4.35
CA GLY A 36 -34.33 1.62 -5.61
C GLY A 36 -33.01 2.37 -5.83
N VAL A 37 -32.33 2.81 -4.76
CA VAL A 37 -31.01 3.45 -4.85
C VAL A 37 -29.89 2.42 -4.92
N THR A 38 -29.96 1.39 -4.09
CA THR A 38 -28.83 0.48 -3.90
C THR A 38 -28.85 -0.71 -4.85
N GLY A 39 -30.00 -1.02 -5.47
CA GLY A 39 -30.18 -2.16 -6.36
C GLY A 39 -29.19 -2.20 -7.53
N ASP A 40 -28.98 -1.04 -8.17
CA ASP A 40 -28.13 -0.90 -9.35
C ASP A 40 -26.67 -0.55 -9.02
N LEU A 41 -26.35 -0.27 -7.75
CA LEU A 41 -24.99 0.10 -7.34
C LEU A 41 -24.08 -1.13 -7.21
N GLU A 42 -22.82 -0.97 -7.65
CA GLU A 42 -21.76 -1.91 -7.33
C GLU A 42 -21.57 -2.01 -5.80
N SER A 43 -21.07 -3.16 -5.34
CA SER A 43 -20.89 -3.42 -3.90
C SER A 43 -20.02 -2.37 -3.20
N GLU A 44 -19.06 -1.77 -3.90
CA GLU A 44 -18.22 -0.70 -3.36
C GLU A 44 -19.00 0.61 -3.18
N ASP A 45 -19.75 1.02 -4.21
CA ASP A 45 -20.55 2.23 -4.18
C ASP A 45 -21.71 2.14 -3.19
N ARG A 46 -22.31 0.96 -3.07
CA ARG A 46 -23.31 0.68 -2.03
C ARG A 46 -22.73 0.86 -0.62
N ALA A 47 -21.55 0.29 -0.35
CA ALA A 47 -20.88 0.46 0.94
C ALA A 47 -20.52 1.93 1.21
N ARG A 48 -20.09 2.68 0.19
CA ARG A 48 -19.80 4.11 0.30
C ARG A 48 -21.06 4.92 0.65
N TYR A 49 -22.16 4.63 -0.03
CA TYR A 49 -23.47 5.25 0.22
C TYR A 49 -23.94 5.00 1.66
N ASP A 50 -23.99 3.74 2.08
CA ASP A 50 -24.43 3.35 3.43
C ASP A 50 -23.59 4.03 4.53
N LEU A 51 -22.26 4.03 4.37
CA LEU A 51 -21.35 4.69 5.32
C LEU A 51 -21.55 6.21 5.37
N THR A 52 -21.87 6.84 4.24
CA THR A 52 -22.09 8.28 4.16
C THR A 52 -23.40 8.66 4.85
N VAL A 53 -24.48 7.93 4.58
CA VAL A 53 -25.78 8.14 5.24
C VAL A 53 -25.66 7.92 6.75
N LEU A 54 -25.00 6.83 7.16
CA LEU A 54 -24.80 6.52 8.58
C LEU A 54 -23.95 7.60 9.30
N TYR A 55 -22.91 8.11 8.65
CA TYR A 55 -22.12 9.23 9.17
C TYR A 55 -22.95 10.50 9.32
N ALA A 56 -23.78 10.82 8.32
CA ALA A 56 -24.62 12.01 8.33
C ALA A 56 -25.65 11.98 9.47
N VAL A 57 -26.35 10.86 9.66
CA VAL A 57 -27.33 10.68 10.74
C VAL A 57 -26.66 10.79 12.12
N ASN A 58 -25.52 10.14 12.32
CA ASN A 58 -24.81 10.23 13.60
C ASN A 58 -24.21 11.61 13.87
N SER A 59 -23.84 12.35 12.82
CA SER A 59 -23.40 13.74 12.94
C SER A 59 -24.54 14.67 13.35
N LEU A 60 -25.74 14.46 12.80
CA LEU A 60 -26.95 15.18 13.24
C LEU A 60 -27.31 14.86 14.69
N PHE A 61 -27.18 13.60 15.09
CA PHE A 61 -27.40 13.20 16.49
C PHE A 61 -26.38 13.85 17.44
N TRP A 62 -25.11 13.92 17.04
CA TRP A 62 -24.08 14.64 17.78
C TRP A 62 -24.45 16.11 17.97
N MET A 63 -24.90 16.77 16.91
CA MET A 63 -25.36 18.16 16.95
C MET A 63 -26.57 18.34 17.88
N LEU A 64 -27.59 17.47 17.77
CA LEU A 64 -28.77 17.49 18.65
C LEU A 64 -28.36 17.43 20.13
N LYS A 65 -27.45 16.53 20.49
CA LYS A 65 -26.95 16.40 21.86
C LYS A 65 -26.27 17.68 22.36
N ARG A 66 -25.44 18.31 21.51
CA ARG A 66 -24.83 19.61 21.85
C ARG A 66 -25.89 20.70 22.04
N SER A 67 -26.93 20.73 21.21
CA SER A 67 -28.02 21.70 21.32
C SER A 67 -28.85 21.51 22.60
N CYS A 68 -28.96 20.28 23.10
CA CYS A 68 -29.59 19.98 24.40
C CYS A 68 -28.68 20.27 25.61
N GLY A 69 -27.43 20.70 25.38
CA GLY A 69 -26.46 20.95 26.44
C GLY A 69 -25.77 19.69 26.99
N GLU A 70 -25.93 18.54 26.33
CA GLU A 70 -25.20 17.30 26.65
C GLU A 70 -23.86 17.26 25.90
N ASP A 71 -22.79 16.84 26.58
CA ASP A 71 -21.50 16.60 25.92
C ASP A 71 -21.53 15.26 25.16
N PRO A 72 -21.47 15.26 23.82
CA PRO A 72 -21.53 14.02 23.05
C PRO A 72 -20.27 13.16 23.18
N GLN A 73 -19.17 13.70 23.74
CA GLN A 73 -17.96 12.91 23.99
C GLN A 73 -18.16 11.86 25.09
N ASN A 74 -19.05 12.14 26.04
CA ASN A 74 -19.40 11.22 27.13
C ASN A 74 -20.56 10.28 26.74
N HIS A 75 -21.12 10.46 25.54
CA HIS A 75 -22.22 9.66 25.02
C HIS A 75 -21.68 8.57 24.06
N GLY A 76 -22.41 7.45 23.94
CA GLY A 76 -22.04 6.35 23.04
C GLY A 76 -21.97 6.71 21.55
N VAL A 77 -22.42 7.91 21.16
CA VAL A 77 -22.35 8.39 19.77
C VAL A 77 -20.91 8.56 19.30
N LYS A 78 -19.98 8.87 20.22
CA LYS A 78 -18.55 8.91 19.91
C LYS A 78 -18.03 7.56 19.44
N GLY A 79 -18.42 6.48 20.12
CA GLY A 79 -18.06 5.11 19.72
C GLY A 79 -18.61 4.76 18.34
N GLU A 80 -19.85 5.14 18.04
CA GLU A 80 -20.43 4.94 16.71
C GLU A 80 -19.69 5.75 15.63
N MET A 81 -19.30 6.98 15.93
CA MET A 81 -18.54 7.81 15.01
C MET A 81 -17.16 7.21 14.71
N ASP A 82 -16.47 6.71 15.72
CA ASP A 82 -15.16 6.08 15.56
C ASP A 82 -15.26 4.74 14.82
N ARG A 83 -16.32 3.96 15.08
CA ARG A 83 -16.65 2.75 14.32
C ARG A 83 -16.87 3.06 12.83
N ILE A 84 -17.59 4.12 12.49
CA ILE A 84 -17.83 4.50 11.09
C ILE A 84 -16.54 4.91 10.40
N LYS A 85 -15.68 5.71 11.08
CA LYS A 85 -14.37 6.09 10.55
C LYS A 85 -13.51 4.87 10.25
N GLU A 86 -13.50 3.87 11.12
CA GLU A 86 -12.78 2.60 10.88
C GLU A 86 -13.28 1.91 9.60
N ARG A 87 -14.61 1.87 9.40
CA ARG A 87 -15.21 1.27 8.21
C ARG A 87 -14.91 2.07 6.94
N MET A 88 -14.92 3.40 7.00
CA MET A 88 -14.52 4.26 5.88
C MET A 88 -13.04 4.07 5.52
N LEU A 89 -12.16 3.96 6.52
CA LEU A 89 -10.75 3.66 6.29
C LEU A 89 -10.59 2.30 5.61
N ARG A 90 -11.33 1.30 6.07
CA ARG A 90 -11.30 -0.03 5.46
C ARG A 90 -11.80 -0.04 4.01
N LEU A 91 -12.85 0.73 3.71
CA LEU A 91 -13.34 0.88 2.33
C LEU A 91 -12.26 1.51 1.44
N LYS A 92 -11.58 2.55 1.93
CA LYS A 92 -10.46 3.18 1.23
C LYS A 92 -9.30 2.21 1.00
N GLU A 93 -8.93 1.39 1.98
CA GLU A 93 -7.91 0.35 1.80
C GLU A 93 -8.29 -0.66 0.71
N ILE A 94 -9.58 -0.99 0.58
CA ILE A 94 -10.07 -1.90 -0.46
C ILE A 94 -9.95 -1.26 -1.84
N GLN A 95 -10.31 0.03 -1.96
CA GLN A 95 -10.13 0.80 -3.18
C GLN A 95 -8.66 0.88 -3.60
N ASP A 96 -7.79 1.21 -2.65
CA ASP A 96 -6.35 1.38 -2.88
C ASP A 96 -5.65 0.07 -3.26
N LYS A 97 -6.18 -1.10 -2.85
CA LYS A 97 -5.65 -2.42 -3.24
C LYS A 97 -5.65 -2.66 -4.75
N VAL A 98 -6.56 -2.02 -5.49
CA VAL A 98 -6.60 -2.15 -6.96
C VAL A 98 -5.32 -1.58 -7.57
N ASN A 99 -4.80 -0.50 -7.00
CA ASN A 99 -3.63 0.24 -7.49
C ASN A 99 -2.31 -0.18 -6.83
N MET A 100 -2.35 -1.15 -5.90
CA MET A 100 -1.17 -1.57 -5.16
C MET A 100 -0.22 -2.43 -6.02
N PRO A 101 1.11 -2.19 -5.98
CA PRO A 101 2.07 -2.99 -6.73
C PRO A 101 2.00 -4.45 -6.29
N ARG A 102 1.79 -5.35 -7.27
CA ARG A 102 1.71 -6.79 -7.01
C ARG A 102 3.11 -7.40 -7.08
N VAL A 103 3.49 -8.18 -6.07
CA VAL A 103 4.73 -8.95 -6.10
C VAL A 103 4.62 -10.03 -7.18
N ASN A 104 5.61 -10.09 -8.07
CA ASN A 104 5.71 -11.18 -9.04
C ASN A 104 6.11 -12.47 -8.31
N LYS A 105 5.12 -13.32 -8.02
CA LYS A 105 5.31 -14.60 -7.32
C LYS A 105 6.37 -15.47 -7.97
N GLY A 106 6.38 -15.54 -9.31
CA GLY A 106 7.37 -16.33 -10.05
C GLY A 106 8.79 -15.80 -9.90
N ALA A 107 8.99 -14.47 -9.86
CA ALA A 107 10.29 -13.88 -9.57
C ALA A 107 10.72 -14.15 -8.12
N ALA A 108 9.81 -13.99 -7.15
CA ALA A 108 10.08 -14.29 -5.75
C ALA A 108 10.47 -15.77 -5.54
N GLU A 109 9.75 -16.71 -6.17
CA GLU A 109 10.07 -18.13 -6.13
C GLU A 109 11.45 -18.44 -6.71
N ARG A 110 11.83 -17.80 -7.82
CA ARG A 110 13.16 -17.95 -8.41
C ARG A 110 14.26 -17.44 -7.48
N ILE A 111 14.05 -16.28 -6.86
CA ILE A 111 15.00 -15.70 -5.89
C ILE A 111 15.18 -16.65 -4.71
N VAL A 112 14.08 -17.09 -4.09
CA VAL A 112 14.14 -18.01 -2.94
C VAL A 112 14.79 -19.34 -3.32
N ARG A 113 14.46 -19.91 -4.49
CA ARG A 113 15.06 -21.16 -4.97
C ARG A 113 16.55 -20.99 -5.27
N HIS A 114 16.95 -19.85 -5.84
CA HIS A 114 18.34 -19.54 -6.11
C HIS A 114 19.15 -19.48 -4.82
N GLU A 115 18.71 -18.72 -3.83
CA GLU A 115 19.40 -18.58 -2.54
C GLU A 115 19.48 -19.93 -1.81
N LEU A 116 18.37 -20.67 -1.75
CA LEU A 116 18.35 -22.01 -1.14
C LEU A 116 19.33 -22.98 -1.83
N ASN A 117 19.44 -22.91 -3.15
CA ASN A 117 20.37 -23.74 -3.91
C ASN A 117 21.82 -23.28 -3.78
N LEU A 118 22.09 -21.97 -3.60
CA LEU A 118 23.42 -21.47 -3.29
C LEU A 118 23.89 -22.06 -1.96
N HIS A 119 23.08 -21.96 -0.90
CA HIS A 119 23.44 -22.45 0.44
C HIS A 119 23.69 -23.96 0.49
N LYS A 120 22.94 -24.76 -0.27
CA LYS A 120 23.21 -26.21 -0.43
C LYS A 120 24.52 -26.50 -1.16
N ASN A 121 24.93 -25.61 -2.07
CA ASN A 121 26.12 -25.77 -2.91
C ASN A 121 27.38 -25.08 -2.37
N VAL A 122 27.31 -24.29 -1.29
CA VAL A 122 28.51 -23.70 -0.63
C VAL A 122 29.49 -24.80 -0.19
N LYS A 123 28.99 -25.95 0.30
CA LYS A 123 29.81 -27.11 0.65
C LYS A 123 30.53 -27.77 -0.54
N LYS A 124 30.07 -27.53 -1.78
CA LYS A 124 30.66 -28.10 -3.01
C LYS A 124 31.53 -27.11 -3.80
N ARG A 125 31.34 -25.80 -3.60
CA ARG A 125 32.02 -24.73 -4.36
C ARG A 125 33.31 -24.21 -3.70
N LEU A 126 33.56 -24.55 -2.44
CA LEU A 126 34.89 -24.45 -1.82
C LEU A 126 35.80 -25.56 -2.36
N LYS A 127 36.07 -25.57 -3.66
CA LYS A 127 37.29 -26.22 -4.17
C LYS A 127 38.35 -25.13 -4.24
N PRO A 128 39.56 -25.34 -3.68
CA PRO A 128 40.62 -24.35 -3.78
C PRO A 128 40.88 -24.03 -5.26
N PRO A 129 41.31 -22.80 -5.59
CA PRO A 129 41.71 -22.46 -6.94
C PRO A 129 42.64 -23.52 -7.50
N ARG A 130 42.38 -23.95 -8.73
CA ARG A 130 43.18 -24.94 -9.46
C ARG A 130 44.64 -24.47 -9.41
N GLU A 131 45.53 -25.26 -8.80
CA GLU A 131 46.96 -24.97 -8.78
C GLU A 131 47.42 -24.86 -10.25
N GLU A 132 47.65 -23.63 -10.72
CA GLU A 132 48.27 -23.36 -12.01
C GLU A 132 49.71 -23.84 -11.93
N ASN A 133 50.00 -24.97 -12.56
CA ASN A 133 51.30 -25.62 -12.52
C ASN A 133 52.27 -24.93 -13.50
N TRP A 134 52.75 -23.76 -13.10
CA TRP A 134 53.70 -22.89 -13.81
C TRP A 134 55.03 -23.57 -14.17
N GLU A 135 55.34 -24.72 -13.58
CA GLU A 135 56.56 -25.49 -13.87
C GLU A 135 56.48 -26.26 -15.19
N ASN A 136 55.28 -26.65 -15.63
CA ASN A 136 55.11 -27.38 -16.89
C ASN A 136 55.24 -26.45 -18.10
N GLU A 137 54.67 -25.25 -18.03
CA GLU A 137 54.78 -24.23 -19.09
C GLU A 137 56.23 -23.73 -19.26
N LYS A 138 57.00 -23.63 -18.16
CA LYS A 138 58.43 -23.29 -18.24
C LYS A 138 59.27 -24.40 -18.89
N LYS A 139 58.92 -25.67 -18.68
CA LYS A 139 59.62 -26.81 -19.28
C LYS A 139 59.32 -26.92 -20.79
N GLU A 140 58.08 -26.65 -21.21
CA GLU A 140 57.72 -26.60 -22.63
C GLU A 140 58.39 -25.42 -23.36
N ALA A 141 58.40 -24.23 -22.76
CA ALA A 141 59.08 -23.06 -23.34
C ALA A 141 60.61 -23.24 -23.46
N ALA A 142 61.25 -23.95 -22.52
CA ALA A 142 62.68 -24.28 -22.58
C ALA A 142 63.01 -25.34 -23.64
N ALA A 143 62.10 -26.30 -23.88
CA ALA A 143 62.25 -27.31 -24.92
C ALA A 143 62.11 -26.72 -26.34
N GLU A 144 61.21 -25.75 -26.53
CA GLU A 144 61.05 -25.04 -27.81
C GLU A 144 62.26 -24.16 -28.16
N GLN A 145 62.93 -23.55 -27.18
CA GLN A 145 64.12 -22.73 -27.44
C GLN A 145 65.34 -23.58 -27.83
N THR A 146 65.51 -24.76 -27.23
CA THR A 146 66.64 -25.65 -27.54
C THR A 146 66.51 -26.33 -28.91
N GLY A 147 65.28 -26.63 -29.34
CA GLY A 147 65.00 -27.10 -30.70
C GLY A 147 65.28 -26.05 -31.78
N ASN A 148 64.94 -24.78 -31.52
CA ASN A 148 65.16 -23.70 -32.49
C ASN A 148 66.63 -23.28 -32.64
N ILE A 149 67.47 -23.47 -31.61
CA ILE A 149 68.91 -23.16 -31.68
C ILE A 149 69.65 -24.21 -32.51
N THR A 150 69.35 -25.50 -32.32
CA THR A 150 69.97 -26.60 -33.06
C THR A 150 69.62 -26.59 -34.55
N ASP A 151 68.38 -26.22 -34.89
CA ASP A 151 67.94 -26.13 -36.29
C ASP A 151 68.51 -24.88 -37.02
N ARG A 152 68.84 -23.82 -36.27
CA ARG A 152 69.47 -22.60 -36.79
C ARG A 152 70.97 -22.78 -37.04
N GLU A 153 71.67 -23.55 -36.21
CA GLU A 153 73.11 -23.83 -36.37
C GLU A 153 73.43 -24.77 -37.54
N LEU A 154 72.49 -25.66 -37.91
CA LEU A 154 72.64 -26.55 -39.07
C LEU A 154 72.45 -25.83 -40.42
N ARG A 155 71.77 -24.68 -40.46
CA ARG A 155 71.54 -23.89 -41.69
C ARG A 155 72.70 -22.96 -42.07
N THR A 156 73.65 -22.71 -41.17
CA THR A 156 74.78 -21.78 -41.41
C THR A 156 76.09 -22.46 -41.78
N ARG A 157 76.11 -23.79 -41.98
CA ARG A 157 77.30 -24.60 -42.34
C ARG A 157 77.20 -25.33 -43.69
N LEU A 158 76.44 -24.79 -44.65
CA LEU A 158 76.53 -25.10 -46.08
C LEU A 158 76.82 -23.81 -46.85
#